data_AF-A0A0H3WR19-F1
#
_entry.id   AF-A0A0H3WR19-F1
#
_cell.length_a   1.000
_cell.length_b   1.000
_cell.length_c   1.000
_cell.angle_alpha   90.00
_cell.angle_beta   90.00
_cell.angle_gamma   90.00
#
_symmetry.space_group_name_H-M   'P 1'
#
loop_
_entity.id
_entity.type
_entity.pdbx_description
1 polymer ?
#
loop_
_entity_poly.entity_id
_entity_poly.type
_entity_poly.pdbx_seq_one_letter_code
_entity_poly.pdbx_strand_id
1 'polypeptide(L)'
;MAKFLNTSATNYFLEELIKEAVDRVILISPFLKLNDRIKELLADKNRLKIDVRLVYGKSELQPPEIEWLKELTYIRTSYCKNLHAKCYISEELCVVTSLNLYEFSQINNNEMGVLIRRSEDADLYRDVYEEAQRIIRISEEVRISLERPNGEVVEDVRPDNSIAGGVIAKLTSSKLSRRLGIPTNELLDRAVSAGYFDLINGEHVLSALGENSGIVFVPKSRHGAYL
;
A
#
# COMPACT_ATOMS: atom_id res chain seq x y z
N MET A 1 -14.56 11.45 -27.01
CA MET A 1 -14.83 10.00 -27.06
C MET A 1 -13.67 9.29 -26.39
N ALA A 2 -13.92 8.24 -25.61
CA ALA A 2 -12.86 7.53 -24.90
C ALA A 2 -11.82 6.91 -25.87
N LYS A 3 -10.55 6.90 -25.47
CA LYS A 3 -9.43 6.39 -26.30
C LYS A 3 -8.73 5.23 -25.59
N PHE A 4 -8.56 4.12 -26.29
CA PHE A 4 -7.79 2.98 -25.80
C PHE A 4 -6.30 3.32 -25.65
N LEU A 5 -5.68 2.81 -24.58
CA LEU A 5 -4.27 2.94 -24.26
C LEU A 5 -3.67 1.53 -24.06
N ASN A 6 -2.48 1.32 -24.63
CA ASN A 6 -1.59 0.20 -24.25
C ASN A 6 -0.65 0.63 -23.10
N THR A 7 0.28 -0.22 -22.70
CA THR A 7 1.25 0.07 -21.63
C THR A 7 1.98 1.40 -21.84
N SER A 8 2.62 1.59 -23.00
CA SER A 8 3.41 2.79 -23.28
C SER A 8 2.56 4.06 -23.27
N ALA A 9 1.37 4.01 -23.88
CA ALA A 9 0.45 5.14 -23.90
C ALA A 9 -0.09 5.45 -22.50
N THR A 10 -0.36 4.44 -21.67
CA THR A 10 -0.82 4.62 -20.29
C THR A 10 0.24 5.31 -19.44
N ASN A 11 1.51 4.89 -19.54
CA ASN A 11 2.62 5.56 -18.83
C ASN A 11 2.79 7.01 -19.31
N TYR A 12 2.77 7.26 -20.62
CA TYR A 12 2.84 8.60 -21.18
C TYR A 12 1.73 9.51 -20.65
N PHE A 13 0.48 9.05 -20.68
CA PHE A 13 -0.65 9.84 -20.18
C PHE A 13 -0.65 9.99 -18.67
N LEU A 14 -0.10 9.06 -17.89
CA LEU A 14 0.10 9.24 -16.45
C LEU A 14 1.05 10.42 -16.17
N GLU A 15 2.19 10.50 -16.87
CA GLU A 15 3.13 11.61 -16.70
C GLU A 15 2.52 12.94 -17.14
N GLU A 16 1.89 12.97 -18.32
CA GLU A 16 1.27 14.19 -18.84
C GLU A 16 0.08 14.65 -17.98
N LEU A 17 -0.69 13.71 -17.42
CA LEU A 17 -1.77 14.03 -16.48
C LEU A 17 -1.24 14.84 -15.30
N ILE A 18 -0.15 14.37 -14.68
CA ILE A 18 0.43 15.04 -13.51
C ILE A 18 1.06 16.37 -13.96
N LYS A 19 1.82 16.37 -15.05
CA LYS A 19 2.54 17.53 -15.57
C LYS A 19 1.62 18.69 -15.97
N GLU A 20 0.52 18.41 -16.65
CA GLU A 20 -0.40 19.43 -17.16
C GLU A 20 -1.45 19.89 -16.14
N ALA A 21 -1.60 19.19 -15.01
CA ALA A 21 -2.59 19.55 -14.00
C ALA A 21 -2.32 20.93 -13.38
N VAL A 22 -3.37 21.77 -13.33
CA VAL A 22 -3.33 23.14 -12.80
C VAL A 22 -4.23 23.35 -11.58
N ASP A 23 -5.14 22.42 -11.28
CA ASP A 23 -6.05 22.52 -10.13
C ASP A 23 -5.87 21.32 -9.20
N ARG A 24 -5.90 20.11 -9.75
CA ARG A 24 -5.88 18.89 -8.93
C ARG A 24 -5.31 17.67 -9.63
N VAL A 25 -4.80 16.75 -8.81
CA VAL A 25 -4.44 15.40 -9.24
C VAL A 25 -4.98 14.40 -8.24
N ILE A 26 -5.64 13.34 -8.72
CA ILE A 26 -6.09 12.22 -7.90
C ILE A 26 -5.47 10.96 -8.48
N LEU A 27 -4.68 10.26 -7.67
CA LEU A 27 -4.06 8.99 -8.03
C LEU A 27 -4.59 7.90 -7.10
N ILE A 28 -5.36 6.97 -7.65
CA ILE A 28 -5.91 5.81 -6.94
C ILE A 28 -5.22 4.57 -7.47
N SER A 29 -4.55 3.82 -6.60
CA SER A 29 -3.91 2.56 -6.97
C SER A 29 -3.73 1.68 -5.73
N PRO A 30 -4.04 0.37 -5.75
CA PRO A 30 -3.87 -0.48 -4.57
C PRO A 30 -2.42 -0.54 -4.08
N PHE A 31 -1.47 -0.47 -5.01
CA PHE A 31 -0.04 -0.48 -4.73
C PHE A 31 0.55 0.88 -5.08
N LEU A 32 1.25 1.46 -4.10
CA LEU A 32 1.92 2.74 -4.22
C LEU A 32 3.42 2.52 -4.00
N LYS A 33 4.17 2.55 -5.10
CA LYS A 33 5.64 2.60 -5.15
C LYS A 33 6.04 3.46 -6.34
N LEU A 34 6.18 4.74 -6.07
CA LEU A 34 6.43 5.76 -7.08
C LEU A 34 7.88 5.67 -7.57
N ASN A 35 8.07 5.69 -8.88
CA ASN A 35 9.39 5.88 -9.47
C ASN A 35 9.85 7.34 -9.27
N ASP A 36 11.14 7.59 -9.48
CA ASP A 36 11.73 8.93 -9.25
C ASP A 36 11.10 10.00 -10.15
N ARG A 37 10.77 9.65 -11.38
CA ARG A 37 10.11 10.54 -12.34
C ARG A 37 8.76 11.06 -11.83
N ILE A 38 7.91 10.19 -11.30
CA ILE A 38 6.61 10.57 -10.73
C ILE A 38 6.81 11.35 -9.43
N LYS A 39 7.79 10.98 -8.59
CA LYS A 39 8.12 11.74 -7.38
C LYS A 39 8.52 13.18 -7.70
N GLU A 40 9.36 13.39 -8.71
CA GLU A 40 9.75 14.73 -9.18
C GLU A 40 8.53 15.55 -9.64
N LEU A 41 7.66 14.95 -10.46
CA LEU A 41 6.44 15.62 -10.93
C LEU A 41 5.52 15.99 -9.77
N LEU A 42 5.32 15.09 -8.80
CA LEU A 42 4.52 15.37 -7.61
C LEU A 42 5.14 16.46 -6.73
N ALA A 43 6.46 16.44 -6.53
CA ALA A 43 7.16 17.48 -5.77
C ALA A 43 7.02 18.86 -6.44
N ASP A 44 7.05 18.93 -7.76
CA ASP A 44 6.78 20.17 -8.51
C ASP A 44 5.34 20.64 -8.31
N LYS A 45 4.35 19.75 -8.42
CA LYS A 45 2.94 20.07 -8.14
C LYS A 45 2.72 20.57 -6.72
N ASN A 46 3.43 20.01 -5.74
CA ASN A 46 3.40 20.49 -4.36
C ASN A 46 3.96 21.92 -4.24
N ARG A 47 5.05 22.26 -4.94
CA ARG A 47 5.58 23.65 -4.97
C ARG A 47 4.60 24.64 -5.59
N LEU A 48 3.87 24.19 -6.61
CA LEU A 48 2.80 24.93 -7.27
C LEU A 48 1.50 24.97 -6.46
N LYS A 49 1.45 24.33 -5.29
CA LYS A 49 0.29 24.29 -4.37
C LYS A 49 -0.96 23.61 -4.97
N ILE A 50 -0.76 22.68 -5.90
CA ILE A 50 -1.84 21.90 -6.52
C ILE A 50 -2.35 20.84 -5.55
N ASP A 51 -3.67 20.66 -5.41
CA ASP A 51 -4.26 19.64 -4.52
C ASP A 51 -4.03 18.24 -5.12
N VAL A 52 -3.13 17.48 -4.52
CA VAL A 52 -2.88 16.09 -4.91
C VAL A 52 -3.46 15.15 -3.86
N ARG A 53 -4.21 14.14 -4.31
CA ARG A 53 -4.75 13.07 -3.47
C ARG A 53 -4.25 11.72 -3.92
N LEU A 54 -3.53 11.03 -3.05
CA LEU A 54 -3.01 9.68 -3.27
C LEU A 54 -3.82 8.70 -2.43
N VAL A 55 -4.48 7.74 -3.07
CA VAL A 55 -5.24 6.68 -2.39
C VAL A 55 -4.60 5.32 -2.65
N TYR A 56 -4.23 4.62 -1.58
CA TYR A 56 -3.62 3.29 -1.62
C TYR A 56 -4.37 2.29 -0.75
N GLY A 57 -4.14 0.97 -0.93
CA GLY A 57 -4.90 -0.03 -0.17
C GLY A 57 -4.18 -1.32 0.24
N LYS A 58 -3.05 -1.67 -0.38
CA LYS A 58 -2.30 -2.90 -0.05
C LYS A 58 -0.82 -2.68 0.24
N SER A 59 -0.28 -1.48 -0.02
CA SER A 59 1.13 -1.19 0.22
C SER A 59 1.37 -0.80 1.69
N GLU A 60 2.23 -1.54 2.39
CA GLU A 60 2.97 -0.97 3.52
C GLU A 60 4.00 0.00 2.90
N LEU A 61 3.64 1.29 2.83
CA LEU A 61 4.57 2.33 2.40
C LEU A 61 5.86 2.20 3.20
N GLN A 62 7.00 2.21 2.52
CA GLN A 62 8.27 2.09 3.22
C GLN A 62 8.51 3.36 4.04
N PRO A 63 9.14 3.29 5.23
CA PRO A 63 9.36 4.46 6.07
C PRO A 63 9.93 5.70 5.33
N PRO A 64 10.89 5.56 4.38
CA PRO A 64 11.38 6.70 3.61
C PRO A 64 10.33 7.32 2.67
N GLU A 65 9.44 6.51 2.09
CA GLU A 65 8.34 7.02 1.25
C GLU A 65 7.30 7.74 2.08
N ILE A 66 7.02 7.24 3.29
CA ILE A 66 6.15 7.89 4.26
C ILE A 66 6.75 9.24 4.64
N GLU A 67 8.02 9.30 5.04
CA GLU A 67 8.71 10.55 5.40
C GLU A 67 8.69 11.56 4.25
N TRP A 68 9.02 11.14 3.04
CA TRP A 68 8.96 12.00 1.86
C TRP A 68 7.55 12.54 1.61
N LEU A 69 6.51 11.71 1.69
CA LEU A 69 5.12 12.16 1.51
C LEU A 69 4.67 13.14 2.61
N LYS A 70 5.18 13.01 3.84
CA LYS A 70 4.87 13.96 4.94
C LYS A 70 5.38 15.37 4.68
N GLU A 71 6.49 15.51 3.97
CA GLU A 71 7.09 16.81 3.67
C GLU A 71 6.26 17.60 2.63
N LEU A 72 5.33 16.94 1.94
CA LEU A 72 4.56 17.50 0.83
C LEU A 72 3.19 18.00 1.32
N THR A 73 3.12 19.26 1.73
CA THR A 73 1.93 19.88 2.36
C THR A 73 0.65 19.84 1.51
N TYR A 74 0.77 19.86 0.17
CA TYR A 74 -0.36 19.84 -0.75
C TYR A 74 -0.67 18.44 -1.30
N ILE A 75 0.03 17.42 -0.80
CA ILE A 75 -0.18 16.02 -1.17
C ILE A 75 -0.76 15.28 0.02
N ARG A 76 -2.03 14.88 -0.12
CA ARG A 76 -2.75 14.11 0.90
C ARG A 76 -2.72 12.63 0.55
N THR A 77 -2.44 11.82 1.55
CA THR A 77 -2.40 10.35 1.42
C THR A 77 -3.55 9.74 2.20
N SER A 78 -4.23 8.77 1.61
CA SER A 78 -5.36 8.10 2.24
C SER A 78 -5.31 6.59 1.98
N TYR A 79 -5.66 5.82 3.01
CA TYR A 79 -5.72 4.37 2.95
C TYR A 79 -7.17 3.93 2.73
N CYS A 80 -7.40 3.12 1.70
CA CYS A 80 -8.69 2.50 1.41
C CYS A 80 -8.57 0.98 1.53
N LYS A 81 -9.26 0.41 2.52
CA LYS A 81 -9.39 -1.05 2.66
C LYS A 81 -10.04 -1.64 1.41
N ASN A 82 -9.56 -2.81 0.98
CA ASN A 82 -10.07 -3.54 -0.20
C ASN A 82 -9.98 -2.76 -1.53
N LEU A 83 -9.09 -1.78 -1.64
CA LEU A 83 -8.86 -1.10 -2.92
C LEU A 83 -8.27 -2.07 -3.94
N HIS A 84 -8.82 -2.01 -5.16
CA HIS A 84 -8.24 -2.64 -6.35
C HIS A 84 -8.35 -1.77 -7.61
N ALA A 85 -9.15 -0.70 -7.54
CA ALA A 85 -9.29 0.27 -8.61
C ALA A 85 -7.95 0.96 -8.90
N LYS A 86 -7.72 1.24 -10.18
CA LYS A 86 -6.57 2.01 -10.65
C LYS A 86 -7.10 3.10 -11.55
N CYS A 87 -7.01 4.32 -11.07
CA CYS A 87 -7.57 5.47 -11.74
C CYS A 87 -6.73 6.70 -11.45
N TYR A 88 -6.42 7.45 -12.50
CA TYR A 88 -5.62 8.66 -12.44
C TYR A 88 -6.44 9.79 -13.03
N ILE A 89 -6.59 10.90 -12.32
CA ILE A 89 -7.51 11.98 -12.69
C ILE A 89 -6.84 13.34 -12.46
N SER A 90 -6.90 14.23 -13.45
CA SER A 90 -6.75 15.68 -13.29
C SER A 90 -8.08 16.37 -13.60
N GLU A 91 -8.16 17.70 -13.50
CA GLU A 91 -9.35 18.47 -13.86
C GLU A 91 -9.82 18.32 -15.33
N GLU A 92 -8.91 17.93 -16.24
CA GLU A 92 -9.18 17.81 -17.68
C GLU A 92 -9.23 16.37 -18.21
N LEU A 93 -8.47 15.45 -17.60
CA LEU A 93 -8.37 14.08 -18.10
C LEU A 93 -8.44 13.04 -16.99
N CYS A 94 -8.97 11.86 -17.32
CA CYS A 94 -8.84 10.69 -16.48
C CYS A 94 -8.42 9.45 -17.26
N VAL A 95 -7.70 8.56 -16.59
CA VAL A 95 -7.25 7.27 -17.09
C VAL A 95 -7.75 6.20 -16.14
N VAL A 96 -8.60 5.30 -16.65
CA VAL A 96 -8.99 4.06 -15.96
C VAL A 96 -8.15 2.94 -16.57
N THR A 97 -7.42 2.17 -15.76
CA THR A 97 -6.40 1.26 -16.28
C THR A 97 -6.20 0.01 -15.43
N SER A 98 -5.49 -0.97 -15.96
CA SER A 98 -4.94 -2.11 -15.21
C SER A 98 -3.58 -1.80 -14.57
N LEU A 99 -2.91 -0.71 -14.98
CA LEU A 99 -1.56 -0.34 -14.52
C LEU A 99 -1.56 0.13 -13.07
N ASN A 100 -0.74 -0.49 -12.22
CA ASN A 100 -0.46 0.00 -10.87
C ASN A 100 0.59 1.12 -10.87
N LEU A 101 0.63 1.93 -9.80
CA LEU A 101 1.74 2.84 -9.52
C LEU A 101 2.92 2.08 -8.89
N TYR A 102 3.37 1.04 -9.58
CA TYR A 102 4.48 0.19 -9.21
C TYR A 102 5.42 0.07 -10.40
N GLU A 103 6.67 0.50 -10.23
CA GLU A 103 7.70 0.59 -11.28
C GLU A 103 7.81 -0.67 -12.16
N PHE A 104 7.75 -1.86 -11.56
CA PHE A 104 7.81 -3.11 -12.33
C PHE A 104 6.66 -3.24 -13.33
N SER A 105 5.44 -2.81 -12.98
CA SER A 105 4.27 -2.93 -13.86
C SER A 105 4.40 -2.00 -15.06
N GLN A 106 5.06 -0.86 -14.89
CA GLN A 106 5.24 0.13 -15.96
C GLN A 106 6.19 -0.38 -17.06
N ILE A 107 7.12 -1.27 -16.72
CA ILE A 107 8.18 -1.75 -17.61
C ILE A 107 7.91 -3.18 -18.10
N ASN A 108 7.42 -4.06 -17.23
CA ASN A 108 7.42 -5.51 -17.49
C ASN A 108 6.03 -6.10 -17.78
N ASN A 109 4.96 -5.33 -17.58
CA ASN A 109 3.60 -5.83 -17.79
C ASN A 109 2.97 -5.28 -19.08
N ASN A 110 2.12 -6.12 -19.67
CA ASN A 110 1.18 -5.67 -20.69
C ASN A 110 -0.07 -5.11 -19.99
N GLU A 111 -0.23 -3.80 -20.10
CA GLU A 111 -1.28 -3.04 -19.43
C GLU A 111 -2.21 -2.45 -20.48
N MET A 112 -3.46 -2.24 -20.07
CA MET A 112 -4.47 -1.59 -20.88
C MET A 112 -5.12 -0.48 -20.08
N GLY A 113 -5.58 0.55 -20.78
CA GLY A 113 -6.29 1.65 -20.19
C GLY A 113 -7.23 2.31 -21.17
N VAL A 114 -8.06 3.18 -20.61
CA VAL A 114 -8.93 4.06 -21.38
C VAL A 114 -8.69 5.47 -20.88
N LEU A 115 -8.31 6.35 -21.81
CA LEU A 115 -8.25 7.79 -21.61
C LEU A 115 -9.62 8.39 -21.86
N ILE A 116 -10.05 9.24 -20.95
CA ILE A 116 -11.26 10.04 -21.07
C ILE A 116 -10.84 11.50 -20.91
N ARG A 117 -11.29 12.35 -21.83
CA ARG A 117 -11.09 13.80 -21.77
C ARG A 117 -12.41 14.46 -21.44
N ARG A 118 -12.41 15.32 -20.44
CA ARG A 118 -13.61 16.03 -19.99
C ARG A 118 -14.24 16.85 -21.11
N SER A 119 -13.42 17.48 -21.96
CA SER A 119 -13.87 18.27 -23.10
C SER A 119 -14.57 17.47 -24.19
N GLU A 120 -14.33 16.16 -24.27
CA GLU A 120 -14.91 15.30 -25.30
C GLU A 120 -16.01 14.36 -24.78
N ASP A 121 -16.03 14.08 -23.48
CA ASP A 121 -17.02 13.21 -22.83
C ASP A 121 -17.17 13.59 -21.35
N ALA A 122 -17.91 14.67 -21.11
CA ALA A 122 -18.05 15.27 -19.78
C ALA A 122 -18.86 14.38 -18.83
N ASP A 123 -19.83 13.63 -19.35
CA ASP A 123 -20.68 12.74 -18.55
C ASP A 123 -19.87 11.55 -18.04
N LEU A 124 -19.13 10.86 -18.91
CA LEU A 124 -18.28 9.76 -18.48
C LEU A 124 -17.17 10.23 -17.53
N TYR A 125 -16.57 11.40 -17.79
CA TYR A 125 -15.60 11.98 -16.86
C TYR A 125 -16.23 12.24 -15.49
N ARG A 126 -17.45 12.80 -15.43
CA ARG A 126 -18.16 13.06 -14.17
C ARG A 126 -18.40 11.78 -13.40
N ASP A 127 -18.87 10.72 -14.05
CA ASP A 127 -19.17 9.44 -13.39
C ASP A 127 -17.89 8.82 -12.77
N VAL A 128 -16.76 8.85 -13.51
CA VAL A 128 -15.46 8.39 -13.00
C VAL A 128 -15.00 9.25 -11.82
N TYR A 129 -15.15 10.57 -11.92
CA TYR A 129 -14.76 11.50 -10.87
C TYR A 129 -15.60 11.32 -9.60
N GLU A 130 -16.92 11.12 -9.71
CA GLU A 130 -17.81 10.89 -8.59
C GLU A 130 -17.45 9.60 -7.83
N GLU A 131 -17.11 8.53 -8.54
CA GLU A 131 -16.66 7.28 -7.92
C GLU A 131 -15.29 7.44 -7.26
N ALA A 132 -14.35 8.16 -7.89
CA ALA A 132 -13.08 8.49 -7.26
C ALA A 132 -13.26 9.31 -5.97
N GLN A 133 -14.17 10.29 -5.96
CA GLN A 133 -14.51 11.03 -4.76
C GLN A 133 -15.17 10.14 -3.71
N ARG A 134 -16.03 9.20 -4.10
CA ARG A 134 -16.59 8.21 -3.17
C ARG A 134 -15.49 7.38 -2.51
N ILE A 135 -14.52 6.88 -3.29
CA ILE A 135 -13.36 6.14 -2.76
C ILE A 135 -12.59 7.00 -1.75
N ILE A 136 -12.30 8.27 -2.08
CA ILE A 136 -11.63 9.18 -1.15
C ILE A 136 -12.43 9.36 0.15
N ARG A 137 -13.75 9.54 0.09
CA ARG A 137 -14.61 9.73 1.28
C ARG A 137 -14.63 8.53 2.21
N ILE A 138 -14.53 7.32 1.67
CA ILE A 138 -14.49 6.08 2.49
C ILE A 138 -13.06 5.69 2.90
N SER A 139 -12.06 6.46 2.48
CA SER A 139 -10.65 6.24 2.84
C SER A 139 -10.31 6.92 4.16
N GLU A 140 -9.41 6.32 4.91
CA GLU A 140 -8.85 6.90 6.13
C GLU A 140 -7.68 7.81 5.74
N GLU A 141 -7.80 9.12 6.02
CA GLU A 141 -6.69 10.04 5.83
C GLU A 141 -5.57 9.68 6.81
N VAL A 142 -4.41 9.33 6.28
CA VAL A 142 -3.26 9.02 7.12
C VAL A 142 -2.60 10.35 7.46
N ARG A 143 -3.01 10.95 8.58
CA ARG A 143 -2.25 12.03 9.20
C ARG A 143 -1.06 11.41 9.88
N ILE A 144 0.08 11.37 9.19
CA ILE A 144 1.24 10.65 9.70
C ILE A 144 1.96 11.49 10.77
N SER A 145 1.35 11.61 11.94
CA SER A 145 1.91 12.29 13.12
C SER A 145 3.21 11.63 13.55
N LEU A 146 4.28 12.42 13.69
CA LEU A 146 5.53 12.00 14.32
C LEU A 146 5.38 12.15 15.83
N GLU A 147 4.96 11.09 16.52
CA GLU A 147 5.45 10.89 17.88
C GLU A 147 6.68 9.98 17.76
N ARG A 148 7.86 10.55 18.02
CA ARG A 148 9.05 9.76 18.32
C ARG A 148 8.81 9.17 19.71
N PRO A 149 8.73 7.84 19.91
CA PRO A 149 8.73 7.32 21.26
C PRO A 149 10.18 7.10 21.66
N ASN A 150 10.74 8.07 22.38
CA ASN A 150 11.58 7.67 23.50
C ASN A 150 10.62 7.06 24.54
N GLY A 151 10.55 5.73 24.58
CA GLY A 151 9.99 4.97 25.69
C GLY A 151 8.47 5.05 25.85
N GLU A 152 7.83 3.88 25.84
CA GLU A 152 6.45 3.64 26.31
C GLU A 152 5.33 4.30 25.48
N VAL A 153 5.00 3.67 24.35
CA VAL A 153 3.68 3.85 23.75
C VAL A 153 2.72 2.91 24.48
N VAL A 154 1.88 3.49 25.33
CA VAL A 154 0.66 2.83 25.81
C VAL A 154 -0.34 2.95 24.66
N GLU A 155 -0.29 2.04 23.69
CA GLU A 155 -1.38 1.91 22.72
C GLU A 155 -2.58 1.24 23.40
N ASP A 156 -3.69 1.95 23.38
CA ASP A 156 -5.01 1.52 23.84
C ASP A 156 -5.43 0.26 23.06
N VAL A 157 -5.17 -0.92 23.62
CA VAL A 157 -5.63 -2.20 23.08
C VAL A 157 -7.15 -2.25 23.22
N ARG A 158 -7.87 -1.79 22.20
CA ARG A 158 -9.26 -2.22 22.03
C ARG A 158 -9.23 -3.69 21.63
N PRO A 159 -9.92 -4.59 22.35
CA PRO A 159 -9.96 -5.99 21.98
C PRO A 159 -10.59 -6.13 20.58
N ASP A 160 -9.84 -6.75 19.69
CA ASP A 160 -10.27 -7.14 18.35
C ASP A 160 -11.39 -8.18 18.49
N ASN A 161 -12.63 -7.71 18.52
CA ASN A 161 -13.83 -8.56 18.49
C ASN A 161 -14.19 -8.94 17.04
N SER A 162 -13.21 -9.35 16.24
CA SER A 162 -13.47 -10.06 14.99
C SER A 162 -13.74 -11.54 15.25
N ILE A 163 -14.81 -11.83 16.00
CA ILE A 163 -15.47 -13.14 15.93
C ILE A 163 -16.35 -13.13 14.68
N ALA A 164 -15.73 -13.37 13.54
CA ALA A 164 -16.43 -13.73 12.31
C ALA A 164 -16.08 -15.18 11.97
N GLY A 165 -16.90 -16.10 12.48
CA GLY A 165 -16.97 -17.48 12.01
C GLY A 165 -15.83 -18.41 12.42
N GLY A 166 -15.72 -18.74 13.71
CA GLY A 166 -15.23 -20.03 14.22
C GLY A 166 -13.82 -20.52 13.86
N VAL A 167 -13.05 -19.79 13.04
CA VAL A 167 -11.69 -20.16 12.63
C VAL A 167 -10.75 -19.13 13.22
N ILE A 168 -10.01 -19.54 14.26
CA ILE A 168 -8.89 -18.76 14.78
C ILE A 168 -7.88 -18.63 13.64
N ALA A 169 -7.80 -17.44 13.04
CA ALA A 169 -6.87 -17.17 11.96
C ALA A 169 -5.44 -17.20 12.50
N LYS A 170 -4.59 -18.09 11.93
CA LYS A 170 -3.18 -18.18 12.32
C LYS A 170 -2.47 -16.86 12.03
N LEU A 171 -1.61 -16.44 12.96
CA LEU A 171 -0.77 -15.25 12.80
C LEU A 171 0.48 -15.61 12.01
N THR A 172 0.94 -14.70 11.16
CA THR A 172 2.24 -14.84 10.49
C THR A 172 3.37 -14.51 11.46
N SER A 173 4.56 -15.08 11.26
CA SER A 173 5.80 -14.68 11.97
C SER A 173 5.96 -13.18 12.14
N SER A 174 5.73 -12.39 11.08
CA SER A 174 5.84 -10.93 11.10
C SER A 174 4.80 -10.25 11.99
N LYS A 175 3.55 -10.72 11.99
CA LYS A 175 2.49 -10.19 12.85
C LYS A 175 2.73 -10.55 14.31
N LEU A 176 3.24 -11.76 14.56
CA LEU A 176 3.60 -12.22 15.91
C LEU A 176 4.78 -11.42 16.47
N SER A 177 5.83 -11.25 15.68
CA SER A 177 7.01 -10.43 16.03
C SER A 177 6.63 -8.98 16.33
N ARG A 178 5.73 -8.39 15.52
CA ARG A 178 5.19 -7.04 15.78
C ARG A 178 4.39 -6.97 17.09
N ARG A 179 3.55 -7.96 17.39
CA ARG A 179 2.79 -8.03 18.65
C ARG A 179 3.67 -8.21 19.89
N LEU A 180 4.77 -8.92 19.74
CA LEU A 180 5.71 -9.19 20.83
C LEU A 180 6.79 -8.10 20.99
N GLY A 181 6.85 -7.13 20.06
CA GLY A 181 7.86 -6.07 20.09
C GLY A 181 9.29 -6.58 19.86
N ILE A 182 9.45 -7.66 19.11
CA ILE A 182 10.76 -8.30 18.86
C ILE A 182 11.07 -8.33 17.38
N PRO A 183 12.34 -8.25 16.96
CA PRO A 183 12.73 -8.44 15.56
C PRO A 183 12.32 -9.82 15.02
N THR A 184 11.86 -9.90 13.77
CA THR A 184 11.36 -11.16 13.18
C THR A 184 12.46 -12.22 13.05
N ASN A 185 13.71 -11.80 12.86
CA ASN A 185 14.88 -12.68 12.85
C ASN A 185 15.23 -13.27 14.24
N GLU A 186 14.76 -12.67 15.34
CA GLU A 186 14.92 -13.21 16.70
C GLU A 186 13.77 -14.14 17.12
N LEU A 187 12.70 -14.21 16.32
CA LEU A 187 11.48 -14.94 16.69
C LEU A 187 11.74 -16.43 16.90
N LEU A 188 12.52 -17.05 16.01
CA LEU A 188 12.89 -18.47 16.10
C LEU A 188 13.81 -18.74 17.29
N ASP A 189 14.81 -17.89 17.51
CA ASP A 189 15.74 -18.02 18.64
C ASP A 189 15.02 -17.91 20.00
N ARG A 190 14.03 -17.00 20.10
CA ARG A 190 13.18 -16.89 21.29
C ARG A 190 12.21 -18.06 21.41
N ALA A 191 11.69 -18.59 20.31
CA ALA A 191 10.83 -19.77 20.32
C ALA A 191 11.58 -21.02 20.79
N VAL A 192 12.85 -21.17 20.41
CA VAL A 192 13.77 -22.20 20.96
C VAL A 192 14.00 -21.97 22.45
N SER A 193 14.35 -20.74 22.85
CA SER A 193 14.62 -20.40 24.26
C SER A 193 13.41 -20.65 25.17
N ALA A 194 12.20 -20.50 24.62
CA ALA A 194 10.93 -20.76 25.31
C ALA A 194 10.46 -22.24 25.23
N GLY A 195 11.23 -23.12 24.57
CA GLY A 195 10.95 -24.55 24.50
C GLY A 195 9.91 -24.96 23.44
N TYR A 196 9.52 -24.07 22.53
CA TYR A 196 8.61 -24.39 21.42
C TYR A 196 9.32 -25.09 20.25
N PHE A 197 10.65 -24.99 20.19
CA PHE A 197 11.50 -25.66 19.20
C PHE A 197 12.70 -26.31 19.86
N ASP A 198 13.07 -27.47 19.35
CA ASP A 198 14.30 -28.16 19.67
C ASP A 198 15.32 -27.96 18.54
N LEU A 199 16.60 -27.80 18.90
CA LEU A 199 17.71 -27.74 17.95
C LEU A 199 18.34 -29.13 17.84
N ILE A 200 18.09 -29.85 16.74
CA ILE A 200 18.66 -31.17 16.48
C ILE A 200 19.59 -31.06 15.26
N ASN A 201 20.88 -31.32 15.44
CA ASN A 201 21.90 -31.25 14.37
C ASN A 201 21.95 -29.90 13.63
N GLY A 202 21.62 -28.80 14.31
CA GLY A 202 21.59 -27.45 13.73
C GLY A 202 20.32 -27.11 12.95
N GLU A 203 19.34 -28.00 12.90
CA GLU A 203 18.01 -27.74 12.35
C GLU A 203 16.98 -27.53 13.47
N HIS A 204 16.05 -26.61 13.22
CA HIS A 204 14.93 -26.35 14.12
C HIS A 204 13.85 -27.42 13.92
N VAL A 205 13.46 -28.09 14.98
CA VAL A 205 12.39 -29.10 15.00
C VAL A 205 11.32 -28.64 15.96
N LEU A 206 10.06 -28.66 15.54
CA LEU A 206 8.94 -28.22 16.38
C LEU A 206 8.78 -29.18 17.58
N SER A 207 8.71 -28.64 18.79
CA SER A 207 8.54 -29.45 20.01
C SER A 207 7.05 -29.78 20.24
N ALA A 208 6.76 -30.74 21.12
CA ALA A 208 5.38 -31.05 21.53
C ALA A 208 4.66 -29.84 22.16
N LEU A 209 5.41 -28.93 22.81
CA LEU A 209 4.86 -27.67 23.33
C LEU A 209 4.49 -26.72 22.20
N GLY A 210 5.31 -26.65 21.14
CA GLY A 210 5.05 -25.86 19.93
C GLY A 210 3.81 -26.33 19.18
N GLU A 211 3.67 -27.64 18.97
CA GLU A 211 2.50 -28.24 18.31
C GLU A 211 1.20 -27.96 19.09
N ASN A 212 1.20 -28.18 20.41
CA ASN A 212 0.04 -27.95 21.26
C ASN A 212 -0.34 -26.46 21.38
N SER A 213 0.61 -25.56 21.09
CA SER A 213 0.38 -24.11 21.06
C SER A 213 -0.10 -23.61 19.69
N GLY A 214 -0.33 -24.52 18.73
CA GLY A 214 -0.86 -24.21 17.41
C GLY A 214 0.14 -23.60 16.43
N ILE A 215 1.45 -23.72 16.73
CA ILE A 215 2.53 -23.22 15.86
C ILE A 215 2.60 -24.09 14.61
N VAL A 216 2.70 -23.44 13.45
CA VAL A 216 3.06 -24.08 12.19
C VAL A 216 4.50 -23.71 11.90
N PHE A 217 5.30 -24.64 11.42
CA PHE A 217 6.68 -24.37 11.08
C PHE A 217 6.97 -24.76 9.64
N VAL A 218 7.60 -23.85 8.89
CA VAL A 218 8.04 -24.08 7.52
C VAL A 218 9.57 -24.01 7.49
N PRO A 219 10.28 -25.16 7.48
CA PRO A 219 11.74 -25.21 7.61
C PRO A 219 12.49 -24.70 6.37
N LYS A 220 11.88 -24.74 5.18
CA LYS A 220 12.49 -24.30 3.93
C LYS A 220 11.55 -23.38 3.15
N SER A 221 11.98 -22.14 2.96
CA SER A 221 11.31 -21.16 2.10
C SER A 221 12.33 -20.31 1.35
N ARG A 222 11.87 -19.53 0.36
CA ARG A 222 12.69 -18.57 -0.38
C ARG A 222 13.36 -17.53 0.52
N HIS A 223 12.88 -17.34 1.75
CA HIS A 223 13.34 -16.33 2.70
C HIS A 223 13.90 -16.92 4.02
N GLY A 224 14.17 -18.24 4.07
CA GLY A 224 14.58 -18.94 5.29
C GLY A 224 13.41 -19.59 6.04
N ALA A 225 13.68 -20.19 7.20
CA ALA A 225 12.67 -20.85 8.01
C ALA A 225 11.73 -19.84 8.68
N TYR A 226 10.44 -20.16 8.83
CA TYR A 226 9.46 -19.28 9.49
C TYR A 226 8.33 -20.05 10.20
N LEU A 227 7.64 -19.34 11.09
CA LEU A 227 6.42 -19.71 11.83
C LEU A 227 5.15 -19.19 11.15
#